data_AF-A0A7X3ZB52-F1
#
_entry.id   AF-A0A7X3ZB52-F1
#
_cell.length_a   1.000
_cell.length_b   1.000
_cell.length_c   1.000
_cell.angle_alpha   90.00
_cell.angle_beta   90.00
_cell.angle_gamma   90.00
#
_symmetry.space_group_name_H-M   'P 1'
#
loop_
_entity.id
_entity.type
_entity.pdbx_description
1 polymer ?
#
loop_
_entity_poly.entity_id
_entity_poly.type
_entity_poly.pdbx_seq_one_letter_code
_entity_poly.pdbx_strand_id
1 'polypeptide(L)'
;RAAGLVGGPPTADVRPRLYLSGGQADAVASLDGQAFDHVVLHGQAGHASMFKMLYAGLTKGLNALLVNQLMAAERAGLFEAYVEELAFSQQSLLARAENVIPRMPADAERWTPEMREVASALRELDLPTGFHTAAEHVMQRLASSPFATETRETVDSGRTVRDTLRVP
;
A
#
# COMPACT_ATOMS: atom_id res chain seq x y z
N ARG A 1 2.14 -17.06 11.07
CA ARG A 1 3.49 -16.46 11.12
C ARG A 1 3.56 -15.54 12.35
N ALA A 2 4.68 -15.49 13.08
CA ALA A 2 4.77 -14.81 14.38
C ALA A 2 5.18 -13.32 14.29
N ALA A 3 5.62 -12.85 13.13
CA ALA A 3 6.09 -11.49 12.91
C ALA A 3 5.40 -10.80 11.72
N GLY A 4 5.38 -9.47 11.71
CA GLY A 4 4.83 -8.63 10.64
C GLY A 4 5.58 -7.31 10.51
N LEU A 5 6.13 -7.03 9.34
CA LEU A 5 6.86 -5.78 9.06
C LEU A 5 5.93 -4.73 8.45
N VAL A 6 5.91 -3.53 9.04
CA VAL A 6 5.18 -2.35 8.54
C VAL A 6 6.15 -1.19 8.37
N GLY A 7 6.17 -0.62 7.16
CA GLY A 7 7.01 0.51 6.79
C GLY A 7 7.78 0.25 5.51
N GLY A 8 8.50 1.28 5.04
CA GLY A 8 9.47 1.14 3.95
C GLY A 8 10.72 0.37 4.41
N PRO A 9 11.67 0.12 3.48
CA PRO A 9 12.99 -0.41 3.83
C PRO A 9 13.66 0.47 4.90
N PRO A 10 14.42 -0.12 5.84
CA PRO A 10 15.18 0.64 6.82
C PRO A 10 16.21 1.55 6.14
N THR A 11 16.34 2.77 6.63
CA THR A 11 17.40 3.72 6.26
C THR A 11 18.08 4.24 7.53
N ALA A 12 19.07 5.11 7.39
CA ALA A 12 19.71 5.75 8.55
C ALA A 12 18.69 6.50 9.44
N ASP A 13 17.65 7.08 8.83
CA ASP A 13 16.66 7.92 9.52
C ASP A 13 15.30 7.25 9.70
N VAL A 14 15.07 6.08 9.06
CA VAL A 14 13.78 5.39 9.07
C VAL A 14 13.94 3.98 9.60
N ARG A 15 13.26 3.69 10.71
CA ARG A 15 13.16 2.36 11.32
C ARG A 15 11.74 1.82 11.14
N PRO A 16 11.51 0.84 10.24
CA PRO A 16 10.20 0.23 10.11
C PRO A 16 9.82 -0.55 11.37
N ARG A 17 8.52 -0.73 11.59
CA ARG A 17 7.99 -1.41 12.79
C ARG A 17 7.91 -2.91 12.54
N LEU A 18 8.59 -3.69 13.37
CA LEU A 18 8.49 -5.14 13.38
C LEU A 18 7.54 -5.56 14.50
N TYR A 19 6.33 -5.93 14.12
CA TYR A 19 5.34 -6.49 15.04
C TYR A 19 5.68 -7.96 15.32
N LEU A 20 5.56 -8.37 16.57
CA LEU A 20 5.87 -9.71 17.08
C LEU A 20 4.68 -10.24 17.88
N SER A 21 4.42 -11.55 17.83
CA SER A 21 3.30 -12.20 18.53
C SER A 21 3.63 -13.66 18.88
N GLY A 22 2.94 -14.22 19.87
CA GLY A 22 3.15 -15.59 20.35
C GLY A 22 4.23 -15.71 21.43
N GLY A 23 4.46 -16.94 21.92
CA GLY A 23 5.23 -17.20 23.15
C GLY A 23 6.73 -16.83 23.13
N GLN A 24 7.29 -16.47 21.96
CA GLN A 24 8.68 -16.02 21.82
C GLN A 24 8.79 -14.52 21.54
N ALA A 25 7.68 -13.77 21.53
CA ALA A 25 7.65 -12.37 21.12
C ALA A 25 8.54 -11.49 22.01
N ASP A 26 8.47 -11.66 23.33
CA ASP A 26 9.27 -10.87 24.28
C ASP A 26 10.77 -11.19 24.18
N ALA A 27 11.12 -12.47 23.96
CA ALA A 27 12.50 -12.88 23.76
C ALA A 27 13.11 -12.23 22.50
N VAL A 28 12.37 -12.22 21.39
CA VAL A 28 12.81 -11.55 20.15
C VAL A 28 12.82 -10.03 20.32
N ALA A 29 11.83 -9.46 21.02
CA ALA A 29 11.76 -8.02 21.26
C ALA A 29 12.94 -7.50 22.09
N SER A 30 13.50 -8.34 22.98
CA SER A 30 14.67 -8.02 23.80
C SER A 30 15.99 -7.94 23.03
N LEU A 31 16.04 -8.44 21.79
CA LEU A 31 17.20 -8.27 20.92
C LEU A 31 17.31 -6.80 20.50
N ASP A 32 18.54 -6.31 20.38
CA ASP A 32 18.81 -4.94 19.94
C ASP A 32 18.24 -4.72 18.53
N GLY A 33 17.17 -3.92 18.44
CA GLY A 33 16.35 -3.72 17.24
C GLY A 33 17.03 -2.85 16.18
N GLN A 34 18.31 -3.08 15.87
CA GLN A 34 19.17 -2.13 15.16
C GLN A 34 18.60 -1.60 13.83
N ALA A 35 17.79 -2.39 13.12
CA ALA A 35 17.10 -1.97 11.90
C ALA A 35 15.58 -1.76 12.05
N PHE A 36 14.98 -2.13 13.19
CA PHE A 36 13.53 -2.19 13.38
C PHE A 36 13.08 -1.74 14.76
N ASP A 37 11.99 -1.00 14.82
CA ASP A 37 11.30 -0.75 16.09
C ASP A 37 10.41 -1.96 16.40
N HIS A 38 10.77 -2.73 17.43
CA HIS A 38 10.02 -3.90 17.86
C HIS A 38 8.70 -3.50 18.56
N VAL A 39 7.62 -4.20 18.23
CA VAL A 39 6.30 -4.02 18.87
C VAL A 39 5.72 -5.38 19.21
N VAL A 40 5.55 -5.66 20.49
CA VAL A 40 4.91 -6.91 20.93
C VAL A 40 3.40 -6.74 20.93
N LEU A 41 2.72 -7.61 20.18
CA LEU A 41 1.27 -7.81 20.25
C LEU A 41 1.01 -9.03 21.13
N HIS A 42 0.65 -8.78 22.39
CA HIS A 42 0.26 -9.85 23.30
C HIS A 42 -0.99 -10.57 22.76
N GLY A 43 -0.92 -11.90 22.66
CA GLY A 43 -1.97 -12.71 22.06
C GLY A 43 -1.43 -13.93 21.31
N GLN A 44 -2.27 -14.49 20.44
CA GLN A 44 -1.95 -15.73 19.73
C GLN A 44 -0.88 -15.53 18.65
N ALA A 45 -0.13 -16.60 18.38
CA ALA A 45 0.77 -16.64 17.22
C ALA A 45 -0.05 -16.41 15.95
N GLY A 46 0.35 -15.44 15.13
CA GLY A 46 -0.41 -15.04 13.94
C GLY A 46 -0.90 -13.59 13.98
N HIS A 47 -1.12 -13.02 15.18
CA HIS A 47 -1.61 -11.65 15.33
C HIS A 47 -0.72 -10.62 14.62
N ALA A 48 0.60 -10.74 14.70
CA ALA A 48 1.51 -9.81 14.03
C ALA A 48 1.38 -9.86 12.49
N SER A 49 1.23 -11.05 11.92
CA SER A 49 1.05 -11.19 10.48
C SER A 49 -0.34 -10.70 10.03
N MET A 50 -1.39 -11.02 10.80
CA MET A 50 -2.72 -10.48 10.55
C MET A 50 -2.73 -8.95 10.64
N PHE A 51 -2.08 -8.37 11.65
CA PHE A 51 -1.95 -6.92 11.80
C PHE A 51 -1.28 -6.27 10.58
N LYS A 52 -0.19 -6.87 10.06
CA LYS A 52 0.42 -6.43 8.81
C LYS A 52 -0.59 -6.47 7.65
N MET A 53 -1.36 -7.54 7.52
CA MET A 53 -2.37 -7.67 6.45
C MET A 53 -3.47 -6.61 6.56
N LEU A 54 -3.98 -6.35 7.76
CA LEU A 54 -4.96 -5.28 8.00
C LEU A 54 -4.41 -3.91 7.62
N TYR A 55 -3.18 -3.60 8.03
CA TYR A 55 -2.53 -2.34 7.71
C TYR A 55 -2.26 -2.19 6.20
N ALA A 56 -1.76 -3.24 5.55
CA ALA A 56 -1.52 -3.27 4.11
C ALA A 56 -2.84 -3.13 3.33
N GLY A 57 -3.90 -3.81 3.78
CA GLY A 57 -5.23 -3.72 3.20
C GLY A 57 -5.74 -2.29 3.21
N LEU A 58 -5.73 -1.61 4.36
CA LEU A 58 -6.17 -0.21 4.43
C LEU A 58 -5.31 0.71 3.55
N THR A 59 -3.98 0.65 3.69
CA THR A 59 -3.10 1.62 3.04
C THR A 59 -2.99 1.44 1.53
N LYS A 60 -2.74 0.21 1.05
CA LYS A 60 -2.62 -0.08 -0.39
C LYS A 60 -3.98 -0.19 -1.06
N GLY A 61 -5.01 -0.68 -0.35
CA GLY A 61 -6.39 -0.66 -0.83
C GLY A 61 -6.89 0.76 -1.06
N LEU A 62 -6.61 1.69 -0.15
CA LEU A 62 -6.94 3.11 -0.35
C LEU A 62 -6.20 3.70 -1.57
N ASN A 63 -4.92 3.38 -1.75
CA ASN A 63 -4.17 3.83 -2.92
C ASN A 63 -4.78 3.31 -4.23
N ALA A 64 -5.12 2.02 -4.27
CA ALA A 64 -5.78 1.42 -5.43
C ALA A 64 -7.15 2.06 -5.70
N LEU A 65 -7.91 2.38 -4.66
CA LEU A 65 -9.19 3.07 -4.77
C LEU A 65 -9.00 4.47 -5.37
N LEU A 66 -8.03 5.25 -4.88
CA LEU A 66 -7.71 6.58 -5.43
C LEU A 66 -7.35 6.50 -6.91
N VAL A 67 -6.47 5.57 -7.29
CA VAL A 67 -6.13 5.32 -8.71
C VAL A 67 -7.38 5.01 -9.52
N ASN A 68 -8.23 4.11 -9.04
CA ASN A 68 -9.43 3.70 -9.75
C ASN A 68 -10.42 4.86 -9.96
N GLN A 69 -10.67 5.66 -8.92
CA GLN A 69 -11.61 6.79 -9.00
C GLN A 69 -11.07 7.93 -9.88
N LEU A 70 -9.79 8.28 -9.75
CA LEU A 70 -9.18 9.31 -10.59
C LEU A 70 -9.09 8.87 -12.06
N MET A 71 -8.83 7.58 -12.31
CA MET A 71 -8.89 7.01 -13.66
C MET A 71 -10.32 7.04 -14.23
N ALA A 72 -11.33 6.75 -13.40
CA ALA A 72 -12.73 6.85 -13.81
C ALA A 72 -13.10 8.30 -14.15
N ALA A 73 -12.67 9.28 -13.34
CA ALA A 73 -12.87 10.70 -13.62
C ALA A 73 -12.18 11.13 -14.93
N GLU A 74 -10.95 10.69 -15.18
CA GLU A 74 -10.25 10.94 -16.46
C GLU A 74 -11.01 10.35 -17.65
N ARG A 75 -11.47 9.10 -17.54
CA ARG A 75 -12.23 8.43 -18.61
C ARG A 75 -13.61 9.05 -18.85
N ALA A 76 -14.20 9.65 -17.83
CA ALA A 76 -15.44 10.41 -17.93
C ALA A 76 -15.25 11.86 -18.42
N GLY A 77 -14.02 12.33 -18.62
CA GLY A 77 -13.72 13.71 -18.98
C GLY A 77 -13.93 14.71 -17.82
N LEU A 78 -13.98 14.23 -16.58
CA LEU A 78 -14.27 15.01 -15.37
C LEU A 78 -13.04 15.25 -14.48
N PHE A 79 -11.84 14.88 -14.92
CA PHE A 79 -10.64 14.89 -14.08
C PHE A 79 -10.41 16.23 -13.37
N GLU A 80 -10.44 17.35 -14.11
CA GLU A 80 -10.15 18.66 -13.53
C GLU A 80 -11.19 19.07 -12.48
N ALA A 81 -12.48 18.94 -12.81
CA ALA A 81 -13.56 19.25 -11.87
C ALA A 81 -13.53 18.33 -10.64
N TYR A 82 -13.16 17.07 -10.81
CA TYR A 82 -13.05 16.12 -9.71
C TYR A 82 -11.85 16.42 -8.81
N VAL A 83 -10.69 16.78 -9.38
CA VAL A 83 -9.52 17.21 -8.60
C VAL A 83 -9.80 18.52 -7.86
N GLU A 84 -10.50 19.48 -8.48
CA GLU A 84 -10.93 20.72 -7.83
C GLU A 84 -11.82 20.44 -6.61
N GLU A 85 -12.80 19.54 -6.75
CA GLU A 85 -13.63 19.12 -5.62
C GLU A 85 -12.82 18.42 -4.52
N LEU A 86 -11.89 17.53 -4.86
CA LEU A 86 -11.00 16.90 -3.86
C LEU A 86 -10.10 17.95 -3.17
N ALA A 87 -9.65 18.97 -3.88
CA ALA A 87 -8.87 20.07 -3.29
C ALA A 87 -9.74 20.91 -2.33
N PHE A 88 -11.03 21.06 -2.61
CA PHE A 88 -11.96 21.76 -1.74
C PHE A 88 -12.32 20.94 -0.49
N SER A 89 -12.72 19.68 -0.65
CA SER A 89 -13.34 18.90 0.43
C SER A 89 -12.51 17.74 0.99
N GLN A 90 -11.51 17.25 0.26
CA GLN A 90 -10.75 16.03 0.58
C GLN A 90 -9.22 16.20 0.42
N GLN A 91 -8.69 17.32 0.90
CA GLN A 91 -7.29 17.75 0.72
C GLN A 91 -6.26 16.68 1.10
N SER A 92 -6.50 15.93 2.17
CA SER A 92 -5.59 14.86 2.62
C SER A 92 -5.55 13.66 1.67
N LEU A 93 -6.67 13.34 1.03
CA LEU A 93 -6.75 12.28 0.01
C LEU A 93 -6.11 12.73 -1.30
N LEU A 94 -6.31 14.00 -1.69
CA LEU A 94 -5.65 14.57 -2.86
C LEU A 94 -4.13 14.57 -2.68
N ALA A 95 -3.64 15.12 -1.56
CA ALA A 95 -2.20 15.12 -1.25
C ALA A 95 -1.62 13.70 -1.21
N ARG A 96 -2.38 12.72 -0.70
CA ARG A 96 -1.97 11.31 -0.75
C ARG A 96 -1.86 10.81 -2.20
N ALA A 97 -2.86 11.08 -3.04
CA ALA A 97 -2.88 10.67 -4.43
C ALA A 97 -1.68 11.25 -5.20
N GLU A 98 -1.42 12.55 -5.03
CA GLU A 98 -0.30 13.26 -5.66
C GLU A 98 1.07 12.70 -5.25
N ASN A 99 1.24 12.34 -3.98
CA ASN A 99 2.50 11.80 -3.48
C ASN A 99 2.74 10.35 -3.92
N VAL A 100 1.68 9.54 -4.01
CA VAL A 100 1.80 8.09 -4.15
C VAL A 100 1.64 7.63 -5.59
N ILE A 101 0.59 8.08 -6.29
CA ILE A 101 0.21 7.54 -7.60
C ILE A 101 1.36 7.61 -8.62
N PRO A 102 2.10 8.73 -8.78
CA PRO A 102 3.19 8.81 -9.75
C PRO A 102 4.28 7.74 -9.60
N ARG A 103 4.47 7.25 -8.37
CA ARG A 103 5.51 6.28 -7.99
C ARG A 103 4.98 4.85 -7.94
N MET A 104 3.65 4.67 -7.92
CA MET A 104 3.04 3.35 -7.78
C MET A 104 3.46 2.33 -8.85
N PRO A 105 3.59 2.69 -10.14
CA PRO A 105 3.99 1.72 -11.17
C PRO A 105 5.29 0.96 -10.83
N ALA A 106 6.30 1.65 -10.32
CA ALA A 106 7.60 1.07 -9.92
C ALA A 106 7.49 0.01 -8.80
N ASP A 107 6.39 0.01 -8.04
CA ASP A 107 6.14 -0.91 -6.92
C ASP A 107 4.96 -1.86 -7.19
N ALA A 108 4.23 -1.69 -8.29
CA ALA A 108 2.93 -2.32 -8.53
C ALA A 108 3.01 -3.83 -8.73
N GLU A 109 4.06 -4.32 -9.41
CA GLU A 109 4.28 -5.77 -9.58
C GLU A 109 4.44 -6.45 -8.22
N ARG A 110 5.23 -5.86 -7.32
CA ARG A 110 5.45 -6.37 -5.96
C ARG A 110 4.18 -6.31 -5.11
N TRP A 111 3.36 -5.28 -5.27
CA TRP A 111 2.14 -5.11 -4.48
C TRP A 111 0.96 -5.96 -4.96
N THR A 112 0.98 -6.42 -6.21
CA THR A 112 -0.05 -7.31 -6.78
C THR A 112 -0.28 -8.56 -5.93
N PRO A 113 0.73 -9.43 -5.66
CA PRO A 113 0.54 -10.60 -4.82
C PRO A 113 0.20 -10.24 -3.37
N GLU A 114 0.62 -9.08 -2.87
CA GLU A 114 0.25 -8.62 -1.52
C GLU A 114 -1.25 -8.33 -1.39
N MET A 115 -1.91 -7.81 -2.43
CA MET A 115 -3.38 -7.62 -2.41
C MET A 115 -4.12 -8.95 -2.35
N ARG A 116 -3.57 -9.98 -2.99
CA ARG A 116 -4.08 -11.36 -2.90
C ARG A 116 -3.90 -11.95 -1.49
N GLU A 117 -2.75 -11.70 -0.85
CA GLU A 117 -2.51 -12.10 0.55
C GLU A 117 -3.52 -11.43 1.50
N VAL A 118 -3.78 -10.12 1.34
CA VAL A 118 -4.80 -9.41 2.12
C VAL A 118 -6.19 -10.01 1.90
N ALA A 119 -6.57 -10.25 0.65
CA ALA A 119 -7.85 -10.89 0.32
C ALA A 119 -7.98 -12.29 0.97
N SER A 120 -6.89 -13.07 1.01
CA SER A 120 -6.89 -14.36 1.69
C SER A 120 -7.07 -14.22 3.21
N ALA A 121 -6.38 -13.28 3.84
CA ALA A 121 -6.48 -13.03 5.27
C ALA A 121 -7.90 -12.59 5.68
N LEU A 122 -8.57 -11.76 4.87
CA LEU A 122 -9.96 -11.38 5.12
C LEU A 122 -10.93 -12.55 4.93
N ARG A 123 -10.67 -13.44 3.97
CA ARG A 123 -11.47 -14.65 3.78
C ARG A 123 -11.41 -15.58 4.98
N GLU A 124 -10.24 -15.73 5.61
CA GLU A 124 -10.08 -16.50 6.85
C GLU A 124 -10.93 -15.94 8.01
N LEU A 125 -11.29 -14.66 7.95
CA LEU A 125 -12.15 -13.98 8.92
C LEU A 125 -13.62 -13.87 8.48
N ASP A 126 -14.01 -14.54 7.39
CA ASP A 126 -15.35 -14.47 6.79
C ASP A 126 -15.77 -13.04 6.40
N LEU A 127 -14.81 -12.22 5.96
CA LEU A 127 -15.03 -10.85 5.50
C LEU A 127 -15.00 -10.72 3.97
N PRO A 128 -15.67 -9.70 3.39
CA PRO A 128 -15.65 -9.45 1.96
C PRO A 128 -14.23 -9.20 1.42
N THR A 129 -13.88 -9.88 0.32
CA THR A 129 -12.55 -9.77 -0.30
C THR A 129 -12.52 -8.88 -1.54
N GLY A 130 -13.68 -8.51 -2.07
CA GLY A 130 -13.84 -7.89 -3.39
C GLY A 130 -13.04 -6.60 -3.58
N PHE A 131 -12.92 -5.78 -2.53
CA PHE A 131 -12.10 -4.56 -2.57
C PHE A 131 -10.63 -4.84 -2.90
N HIS A 132 -10.04 -5.86 -2.28
CA HIS A 132 -8.63 -6.19 -2.48
C HIS A 132 -8.39 -7.00 -3.75
N THR A 133 -9.38 -7.79 -4.20
CA THR A 133 -9.36 -8.38 -5.54
C THR A 133 -9.41 -7.31 -6.63
N ALA A 134 -10.24 -6.27 -6.47
CA ALA A 134 -10.24 -5.13 -7.40
C ALA A 134 -8.93 -4.33 -7.31
N ALA A 135 -8.37 -4.16 -6.10
CA ALA A 135 -7.08 -3.52 -5.91
C ALA A 135 -5.95 -4.27 -6.62
N GLU A 136 -5.97 -5.61 -6.61
CA GLU A 136 -5.03 -6.44 -7.36
C GLU A 136 -5.07 -6.11 -8.87
N HIS A 137 -6.27 -6.01 -9.47
CA HIS A 137 -6.41 -5.64 -10.89
C HIS A 137 -5.88 -4.24 -11.20
N VAL A 138 -6.09 -3.28 -10.30
CA VAL A 138 -5.53 -1.92 -10.43
C VAL A 138 -4.00 -1.97 -10.42
N MET A 139 -3.40 -2.76 -9.51
CA MET A 139 -1.94 -2.93 -9.46
C MET A 139 -1.40 -3.61 -10.72
N GLN A 140 -2.06 -4.65 -11.22
CA GLN A 140 -1.68 -5.33 -12.47
C GLN A 140 -1.66 -4.38 -13.66
N ARG A 141 -2.65 -3.48 -13.73
CA ARG A 141 -2.70 -2.46 -14.76
C ARG A 141 -1.50 -1.51 -14.68
N LEU A 142 -1.19 -0.99 -13.49
CA LEU A 142 -0.02 -0.13 -13.29
C LEU A 142 1.29 -0.87 -13.59
N ALA A 143 1.39 -2.14 -13.22
CA ALA A 143 2.53 -3.00 -13.50
C ALA A 143 2.70 -3.32 -15.00
N SER A 144 1.65 -3.13 -15.80
CA SER A 144 1.69 -3.30 -17.26
C SER A 144 2.04 -1.99 -17.99
N SER A 145 2.20 -0.88 -17.26
CA SER A 145 2.55 0.42 -17.84
C SER A 145 4.04 0.52 -18.17
N PRO A 146 4.44 1.44 -19.08
CA PRO A 146 5.86 1.71 -19.35
C PRO A 146 6.67 2.10 -18.10
N PHE A 147 6.00 2.70 -17.11
CA PHE A 147 6.61 3.16 -15.86
C PHE A 147 6.93 2.04 -14.87
N ALA A 148 6.45 0.82 -15.11
CA ALA A 148 6.73 -0.32 -14.25
C ALA A 148 8.21 -0.78 -14.30
N THR A 149 8.96 -0.33 -15.31
CA THR A 149 10.40 -0.63 -15.45
C THR A 149 11.29 0.27 -14.58
N GLU A 150 10.72 1.30 -13.96
CA GLU A 150 11.44 2.21 -13.06
C GLU A 150 11.66 1.58 -11.69
N THR A 151 12.72 2.04 -11.01
CA THR A 151 12.94 1.78 -9.59
C THR A 151 12.59 3.02 -8.78
N ARG A 152 12.55 2.89 -7.45
CA ARG A 152 12.29 4.03 -6.54
C ARG A 152 13.29 5.17 -6.71
N GLU A 153 14.49 4.86 -7.17
CA GLU A 153 15.59 5.77 -7.45
C GLU A 153 15.47 6.43 -8.82
N THR A 154 14.77 5.80 -9.78
CA THR A 154 14.64 6.28 -11.17
C THR A 154 13.26 6.82 -11.52
N VAL A 155 12.29 6.79 -10.60
CA VAL A 155 10.96 7.38 -10.85
C VAL A 155 11.11 8.86 -11.22
N ASP A 156 10.48 9.25 -12.32
CA ASP A 156 10.37 10.65 -12.75
C ASP A 156 9.67 11.50 -11.68
N SER A 157 10.42 12.40 -11.05
CA SER A 157 9.93 13.33 -10.03
C SER A 157 8.92 14.37 -10.55
N GLY A 158 8.88 14.60 -11.87
CA GLY A 158 7.94 15.52 -12.51
C GLY A 158 6.62 14.87 -12.93
N ARG A 159 6.50 13.54 -12.86
CA ARG A 159 5.29 12.83 -13.31
C ARG A 159 4.09 13.22 -12.46
N THR A 160 3.02 13.64 -13.12
CA THR A 160 1.76 13.95 -12.43
C THR A 160 0.90 12.70 -12.22
N VAL A 161 -0.11 12.83 -11.35
CA VAL A 161 -1.18 11.84 -11.23
C VAL A 161 -1.79 11.57 -12.60
N ARG A 162 -2.11 12.63 -13.37
CA ARG A 162 -2.81 12.50 -14.65
C ARG A 162 -1.96 11.79 -15.71
N ASP A 163 -0.66 12.07 -15.77
CA ASP A 163 0.27 11.36 -16.67
C ASP A 163 0.30 9.87 -16.36
N THR A 164 0.28 9.53 -15.08
CA THR A 164 0.28 8.13 -14.60
C THR A 164 -0.99 7.38 -14.98
N LEU A 165 -2.14 8.04 -15.01
CA LEU A 165 -3.43 7.39 -15.27
C LEU A 165 -3.73 7.20 -16.76
N ARG A 166 -3.02 7.92 -17.63
CA ARG A 166 -3.21 7.89 -19.10
C ARG A 166 -2.49 6.74 -19.80
N VAL A 167 -1.61 6.03 -19.11
CA VAL A 167 -0.94 4.86 -19.69
C VAL A 167 -1.92 3.68 -19.87
N PRO A 168 -1.71 2.85 -20.91
CA PRO A 168 -2.61 1.75 -21.29
C PRO A 168 -3.00 0.81 -20.13
#